data_AF-A0A8C0B946-F1
#
_entry.id   AF-A0A8C0B946-F1
#
_cell.length_a   1.000
_cell.length_b   1.000
_cell.length_c   1.000
_cell.angle_alpha   90.00
_cell.angle_beta   90.00
_cell.angle_gamma   90.00
#
_symmetry.space_group_name_H-M   'P 1'
#
loop_
_entity.id
_entity.type
_entity.pdbx_description
1 polymer ?
#
loop_
_entity_poly.entity_id
_entity_poly.type
_entity_poly.pdbx_seq_one_letter_code
_entity_poly.pdbx_strand_id
1 'polypeptide(L)'
;EGSPTKQECMTENEKQIIQPKIIFCLDRRQKLLCPGKSLYRALLDSVTSSDENVKFQIIHEEHKVLLQVEICEIGGNIFRLKIDEASPLRARYKVPDVLIKEPTTQRLFISQKEPGILVLSSVNEDYKLQVTAYPFQVELQSKGETVLSMNSNGLLYFEHLRPPPKVRIFWEKQEDLGLWQEKFGSFLDIKAHGPSSVGMDFSLHGFDHVYGIPQHTEALLLKNTSDGDAYRLYNLDIFGHKIHDKIGIYGSVPLLLAHKPNRTTGIFWLNSSETLVDINTKAVHMLSGSAAETAKQRAMPLTDVRWMSESGIIDVFLLMGPTAFDIFKQFAQLTDMGK
;
A
#
# COMPACT_ATOMS: atom_id res chain seq x y z
N GLU A 1 -53.19 12.33 -19.69
CA GLU A 1 -51.92 13.08 -19.76
C GLU A 1 -50.93 12.38 -18.84
N GLY A 2 -49.94 11.70 -19.40
CA GLY A 2 -48.96 10.92 -18.63
C GLY A 2 -47.64 10.95 -19.38
N SER A 3 -46.75 11.83 -18.95
CA SER A 3 -45.37 11.93 -19.45
C SER A 3 -44.54 10.75 -18.94
N PRO A 4 -43.83 9.99 -19.79
CA PRO A 4 -42.78 9.11 -19.32
C PRO A 4 -41.50 9.93 -19.11
N THR A 5 -41.00 9.91 -17.88
CA THR A 5 -39.66 10.35 -17.47
C THR A 5 -38.59 9.69 -18.33
N LYS A 6 -37.82 10.50 -19.06
CA LYS A 6 -36.58 10.07 -19.71
C LYS A 6 -35.57 9.70 -18.63
N GLN A 7 -35.36 8.41 -18.45
CA GLN A 7 -34.15 7.88 -17.82
C GLN A 7 -33.12 7.79 -18.96
N GLU A 8 -32.32 8.85 -19.13
CA GLU A 8 -31.27 8.88 -20.14
C GLU A 8 -30.19 7.85 -19.78
N CYS A 9 -30.08 6.84 -20.65
CA CYS A 9 -29.09 5.79 -20.59
C CYS A 9 -27.76 6.38 -21.07
N MET A 10 -26.81 6.60 -20.14
CA MET A 10 -25.47 7.07 -20.50
C MET A 10 -24.80 6.08 -21.46
N THR A 11 -24.23 6.61 -22.54
CA THR A 11 -23.60 5.84 -23.61
C THR A 11 -22.19 5.39 -23.21
N GLU A 12 -21.68 4.31 -23.81
CA GLU A 12 -20.32 3.77 -23.54
C GLU A 12 -19.19 4.80 -23.67
N ASN A 13 -19.39 5.86 -24.48
CA ASN A 13 -18.42 6.96 -24.61
C ASN A 13 -18.29 7.79 -23.32
N GLU A 14 -19.34 7.92 -22.51
CA GLU A 14 -19.29 8.67 -21.23
C GLU A 14 -18.56 7.89 -20.14
N LYS A 15 -18.58 6.54 -20.20
CA LYS A 15 -17.73 5.71 -19.32
C LYS A 15 -16.25 5.98 -19.56
N GLN A 16 -15.87 6.32 -20.78
CA GLN A 16 -14.50 6.67 -21.17
C GLN A 16 -14.08 8.08 -20.70
N ILE A 17 -15.04 8.94 -20.35
CA ILE A 17 -14.79 10.31 -19.88
C ILE A 17 -14.51 10.33 -18.37
N ILE A 18 -15.02 9.36 -17.60
CA ILE A 18 -15.01 9.39 -16.13
C ILE A 18 -13.77 8.70 -15.52
N GLN A 19 -13.10 7.80 -16.24
CA GLN A 19 -11.78 7.29 -15.85
C GLN A 19 -10.67 8.05 -16.59
N PRO A 20 -9.96 8.98 -15.94
CA PRO A 20 -8.85 9.67 -16.58
C PRO A 20 -7.76 8.71 -17.06
N LYS A 21 -7.23 8.98 -18.25
CA LYS A 21 -6.10 8.23 -18.82
C LYS A 21 -4.83 8.22 -17.97
N ILE A 22 -4.72 9.14 -17.02
CA ILE A 22 -3.63 9.21 -16.04
C ILE A 22 -3.65 7.97 -15.13
N ILE A 23 -4.83 7.48 -14.73
CA ILE A 23 -5.01 6.19 -14.04
C ILE A 23 -4.39 5.07 -14.88
N PHE A 24 -4.69 5.04 -16.19
CA PHE A 24 -4.31 3.93 -17.04
C PHE A 24 -2.80 3.74 -17.05
N CYS A 25 -1.98 4.78 -17.08
CA CYS A 25 -0.54 4.61 -17.23
C CYS A 25 0.14 4.16 -15.93
N LEU A 26 -0.18 4.77 -14.77
CA LEU A 26 0.29 4.30 -13.47
C LEU A 26 -0.14 2.85 -13.21
N ASP A 27 -1.44 2.59 -13.32
CA ASP A 27 -2.04 1.28 -13.05
C ASP A 27 -1.47 0.22 -13.98
N ARG A 28 -1.38 0.50 -15.29
CA ARG A 28 -0.76 -0.41 -16.26
C ARG A 28 0.67 -0.74 -15.87
N ARG A 29 1.50 0.27 -15.55
CA ARG A 29 2.91 0.04 -15.20
C ARG A 29 3.06 -0.84 -13.96
N GLN A 30 2.27 -0.59 -12.92
CA GLN A 30 2.33 -1.40 -11.70
C GLN A 30 1.72 -2.80 -11.87
N LYS A 31 0.68 -2.95 -12.71
CA LYS A 31 0.05 -4.25 -13.03
C LYS A 31 0.87 -5.12 -13.98
N LEU A 32 1.95 -4.62 -14.58
CA LEU A 32 2.93 -5.44 -15.30
C LEU A 32 3.72 -6.38 -14.37
N LEU A 33 3.73 -6.12 -13.06
CA LEU A 33 4.38 -7.01 -12.10
C LEU A 33 3.66 -8.37 -12.02
N CYS A 34 4.45 -9.44 -12.08
CA CYS A 34 3.97 -10.79 -11.84
C CYS A 34 4.01 -11.12 -10.34
N PRO A 35 2.88 -11.49 -9.71
CA PRO A 35 2.88 -11.96 -8.33
C PRO A 35 3.87 -13.12 -8.10
N GLY A 36 4.53 -13.11 -6.94
CA GLY A 36 5.47 -14.14 -6.49
C GLY A 36 6.91 -13.96 -6.97
N LYS A 37 7.23 -12.91 -7.74
CA LYS A 37 8.57 -12.63 -8.27
C LYS A 37 9.07 -11.24 -7.88
N SER A 38 9.17 -10.96 -6.57
CA SER A 38 9.81 -9.73 -6.10
C SER A 38 11.26 -9.70 -6.57
N LEU A 39 11.66 -8.59 -7.21
CA LEU A 39 13.04 -8.35 -7.63
C LEU A 39 13.86 -7.63 -6.55
N TYR A 40 13.27 -7.37 -5.38
CA TYR A 40 13.95 -6.69 -4.29
C TYR A 40 14.62 -7.67 -3.34
N ARG A 41 15.86 -7.37 -2.97
CA ARG A 41 16.63 -8.08 -1.95
C ARG A 41 17.05 -7.13 -0.83
N ALA A 42 16.87 -7.53 0.43
CA ALA A 42 17.44 -6.80 1.56
C ALA A 42 18.93 -7.08 1.74
N LEU A 43 19.69 -6.02 2.00
CA LEU A 43 21.10 -6.06 2.32
C LEU A 43 21.26 -6.03 3.85
N LEU A 44 21.10 -7.19 4.51
CA LEU A 44 21.09 -7.26 5.98
C LEU A 44 22.43 -6.87 6.64
N ASP A 45 23.53 -6.84 5.87
CA ASP A 45 24.82 -6.32 6.33
C ASP A 45 24.78 -4.80 6.57
N SER A 46 23.88 -4.08 5.88
CA SER A 46 23.68 -2.63 6.03
C SER A 46 22.80 -2.24 7.22
N VAL A 47 22.33 -3.22 8.01
CA VAL A 47 21.44 -2.96 9.15
C VAL A 47 22.14 -2.09 10.19
N THR A 48 21.53 -0.95 10.47
CA THR A 48 21.88 -0.04 11.57
C THR A 48 20.67 0.08 12.49
N SER A 49 20.92 0.06 13.80
CA SER A 49 19.87 0.17 14.82
C SER A 49 20.21 1.32 15.75
N SER A 50 19.21 2.14 16.03
CA SER A 50 19.23 3.22 17.01
C SER A 50 18.11 3.01 18.03
N ASP A 51 18.02 3.90 19.03
CA ASP A 51 16.89 3.89 19.96
C ASP A 51 15.57 4.34 19.29
N GLU A 52 15.64 4.99 18.12
CA GLU A 52 14.47 5.53 17.42
C GLU A 52 13.97 4.67 16.26
N ASN A 53 14.88 3.98 15.56
CA ASN A 53 14.57 3.23 14.35
C ASN A 53 15.61 2.15 14.03
N VAL A 54 15.22 1.23 13.16
CA VAL A 54 16.09 0.27 12.48
C VAL A 54 16.09 0.60 10.99
N LYS A 55 17.28 0.72 10.41
CA LYS A 55 17.50 1.10 9.02
C LYS A 55 18.32 0.04 8.29
N PHE A 56 17.93 -0.29 7.08
CA PHE A 56 18.70 -1.16 6.18
C PHE A 56 18.37 -0.84 4.73
N GLN A 57 19.23 -1.26 3.80
CA GLN A 57 19.03 -1.04 2.38
C GLN A 57 18.40 -2.26 1.72
N ILE A 58 17.57 -2.02 0.71
CA ILE A 58 17.11 -3.02 -0.25
C ILE A 58 17.63 -2.64 -1.64
N ILE A 59 17.92 -3.63 -2.48
CA ILE A 59 18.39 -3.45 -3.84
C ILE A 59 17.42 -4.10 -4.82
N HIS A 60 17.13 -3.42 -5.93
CA HIS A 60 16.45 -4.02 -7.07
C HIS A 60 17.45 -4.84 -7.90
N GLU A 61 17.24 -6.15 -8.07
CA GLU A 61 18.23 -7.05 -8.68
C GLU A 61 18.53 -6.73 -10.14
N GLU A 62 17.58 -6.23 -10.92
CA GLU A 62 17.85 -5.87 -12.32
C GLU A 62 18.46 -4.47 -12.48
N HIS A 63 17.83 -3.45 -11.89
CA HIS A 63 18.25 -2.05 -12.05
C HIS A 63 19.37 -1.60 -11.10
N LYS A 64 19.71 -2.41 -10.11
CA LYS A 64 20.74 -2.16 -9.09
C LYS A 64 20.55 -0.85 -8.31
N VAL A 65 19.31 -0.37 -8.23
CA VAL A 65 18.94 0.80 -7.43
C VAL A 65 18.85 0.42 -5.96
N LEU A 66 19.46 1.23 -5.10
CA LEU A 66 19.39 1.11 -3.65
C LEU A 66 18.27 1.97 -3.08
N LEU A 67 17.40 1.35 -2.29
CA LEU A 67 16.39 2.02 -1.49
C LEU A 67 16.74 1.86 -0.01
N GLN A 68 16.42 2.87 0.78
CA GLN A 68 16.55 2.88 2.22
C GLN A 68 15.21 2.48 2.85
N VAL A 69 15.22 1.41 3.63
CA VAL A 69 14.11 1.02 4.50
C VAL A 69 14.38 1.55 5.91
N GLU A 70 13.36 2.11 6.54
CA GLU A 70 13.35 2.53 7.94
C GLU A 70 12.11 1.97 8.62
N ILE A 71 12.31 1.29 9.75
CA ILE A 71 11.25 0.71 10.57
C ILE A 71 11.38 1.28 11.99
N CYS A 72 10.28 1.77 12.55
CA CYS A 72 10.20 2.14 13.96
C CYS A 72 8.91 1.65 14.61
N GLU A 73 8.97 1.49 15.93
CA GLU A 73 7.80 1.30 16.76
C GLU A 73 7.39 2.65 17.35
N ILE A 74 6.09 2.85 17.53
CA ILE A 74 5.48 4.03 18.14
C ILE A 74 4.57 3.52 19.25
N GLY A 75 4.53 4.27 20.36
CA GLY A 75 3.72 3.91 21.53
C GLY A 75 2.26 3.66 21.16
N GLY A 76 1.68 2.62 21.78
CA GLY A 76 0.32 2.17 21.49
C GLY A 76 0.24 1.07 20.43
N ASN A 77 1.29 0.25 20.25
CA ASN A 77 1.34 -0.84 19.26
C ASN A 77 1.18 -0.37 17.80
N ILE A 78 1.87 0.72 17.45
CA ILE A 78 1.90 1.25 16.09
C ILE A 78 3.30 0.99 15.51
N PHE A 79 3.37 0.48 14.28
CA PHE A 79 4.64 0.32 13.56
C PHE A 79 4.64 1.22 12.34
N ARG A 80 5.74 1.92 12.07
CA ARG A 80 5.89 2.73 10.86
C ARG A 80 7.00 2.14 10.00
N LEU A 81 6.72 1.97 8.71
CA LEU A 81 7.70 1.56 7.72
C LEU A 81 7.80 2.64 6.64
N LYS A 82 9.01 3.08 6.34
CA LYS A 82 9.32 3.98 5.23
C LYS A 82 10.23 3.30 4.23
N ILE A 83 9.99 3.53 2.93
CA ILE A 83 10.92 3.20 1.85
C ILE A 83 11.11 4.43 0.98
N ASP A 84 12.37 4.84 0.82
CA ASP A 84 12.79 5.98 0.00
C ASP A 84 14.04 5.60 -0.81
N GLU A 85 14.42 6.39 -1.81
CA GLU A 85 15.69 6.18 -2.51
C GLU A 85 16.85 6.51 -1.59
N ALA A 86 17.90 5.67 -1.58
CA ALA A 86 19.08 5.93 -0.76
C ALA A 86 19.87 7.16 -1.25
N SER A 87 19.88 7.39 -2.58
CA SER A 87 20.58 8.49 -3.24
C SER A 87 19.74 9.05 -4.40
N PRO A 88 18.63 9.75 -4.11
CA PRO A 88 17.74 10.22 -5.17
C PRO A 88 18.35 11.39 -5.95
N LEU A 89 17.94 11.53 -7.21
CA LEU A 89 18.25 12.73 -8.01
C LEU A 89 17.68 14.02 -7.40
N ARG A 90 16.60 13.90 -6.62
CA ARG A 90 15.94 14.98 -5.86
C ARG A 90 15.07 14.38 -4.76
N ALA A 91 14.81 15.13 -3.70
CA ALA A 91 13.94 14.66 -2.63
C ALA A 91 12.54 14.28 -3.17
N ARG A 92 12.06 13.10 -2.76
CA ARG A 92 10.67 12.69 -2.96
C ARG A 92 9.77 13.38 -1.94
N TYR A 93 8.53 13.62 -2.34
CA TYR A 93 7.55 14.24 -1.46
C TYR A 93 7.26 13.34 -0.25
N LYS A 94 7.25 13.95 0.94
CA LYS A 94 6.84 13.35 2.21
C LYS A 94 5.71 14.22 2.74
N VAL A 95 4.57 13.61 3.05
CA VAL A 95 3.34 14.35 3.37
C VAL A 95 3.53 15.16 4.67
N PRO A 96 3.53 16.51 4.60
CA PRO A 96 3.56 17.35 5.79
C PRO A 96 2.14 17.50 6.37
N ASP A 97 2.05 18.06 7.58
CA ASP A 97 0.83 18.60 8.21
C ASP A 97 -0.33 17.63 8.49
N VAL A 98 -0.25 16.37 8.03
CA VAL A 98 -1.22 15.31 8.39
C VAL A 98 -0.89 14.70 9.74
N LEU A 99 0.40 14.50 10.03
CA LEU A 99 0.85 14.15 11.36
C LEU A 99 0.90 15.43 12.20
N ILE A 100 0.26 15.42 13.36
CA ILE A 100 0.23 16.58 14.27
C ILE A 100 1.65 16.99 14.71
N LYS A 101 2.49 15.97 14.92
CA LYS A 101 3.91 16.06 15.20
C LYS A 101 4.55 14.72 14.85
N GLU A 102 5.87 14.69 14.70
CA GLU A 102 6.58 13.41 14.58
C GLU A 102 6.34 12.56 15.84
N PRO A 103 5.83 11.33 15.71
CA PRO A 103 5.54 10.48 16.85
C PRO A 103 6.80 10.10 17.62
N THR A 104 6.69 10.05 18.96
CA THR A 104 7.77 9.53 19.80
C THR A 104 7.90 8.03 19.55
N THR A 105 9.09 7.62 19.12
CA THR A 105 9.39 6.24 18.79
C THR A 105 9.80 5.44 20.02
N GLN A 106 9.68 4.13 19.90
CA GLN A 106 10.14 3.14 20.84
C GLN A 106 11.20 2.27 20.17
N ARG A 107 12.17 1.83 20.96
CA ARG A 107 13.29 1.04 20.46
C ARG A 107 12.83 -0.35 20.04
N LEU A 108 13.19 -0.73 18.80
CA LEU A 108 13.10 -2.11 18.33
C LEU A 108 14.40 -2.85 18.62
N PHE A 109 14.31 -4.04 19.20
CA PHE A 109 15.47 -4.87 19.53
C PHE A 109 15.74 -5.89 18.45
N ILE A 110 16.99 -5.99 17.98
CA ILE A 110 17.40 -7.07 17.08
C ILE A 110 17.53 -8.35 17.90
N SER A 111 16.57 -9.26 17.78
CA SER A 111 16.57 -10.55 18.48
C SER A 111 17.29 -11.65 17.69
N GLN A 112 17.33 -11.55 16.36
CA GLN A 112 18.03 -12.50 15.49
C GLN A 112 18.58 -11.76 14.27
N LYS A 113 19.82 -12.06 13.88
CA LYS A 113 20.44 -11.58 12.64
C LYS A 113 21.27 -12.72 12.03
N GLU A 114 20.72 -13.34 11.00
CA GLU A 114 21.33 -14.44 10.26
C GLU A 114 21.44 -14.08 8.77
N PRO A 115 22.24 -14.82 7.99
CA PRO A 115 22.22 -14.69 6.54
C PRO A 115 20.81 -14.89 6.00
N GLY A 116 20.19 -13.81 5.54
CA GLY A 116 18.87 -13.83 4.92
C GLY A 116 17.68 -13.56 5.84
N ILE A 117 17.86 -13.51 7.17
CA ILE A 117 16.78 -13.25 8.13
C ILE A 117 17.21 -12.23 9.18
N LEU A 118 16.36 -11.24 9.44
CA LEU A 118 16.48 -10.29 10.55
C LEU A 118 15.17 -10.31 11.34
N VAL A 119 15.24 -10.52 12.65
CA VAL A 119 14.06 -10.45 13.52
C VAL A 119 14.21 -9.28 14.49
N LEU A 120 13.21 -8.42 14.49
CA LEU A 120 13.05 -7.29 15.40
C LEU A 120 11.95 -7.61 16.42
N SER A 121 12.21 -7.40 17.70
CA SER A 121 11.22 -7.57 18.77
C SER A 121 10.80 -6.21 19.32
N SER A 122 9.50 -6.06 19.55
CA SER A 122 8.90 -4.90 20.24
C SER A 122 9.32 -4.87 21.71
N VAL A 123 9.23 -3.67 22.32
CA VAL A 123 9.52 -3.45 23.74
C VAL A 123 8.70 -4.35 24.67
N ASN A 124 7.46 -4.69 24.31
CA ASN A 124 6.60 -5.56 25.12
C ASN A 124 6.71 -7.04 24.78
N GLU A 125 7.56 -7.40 23.81
CA GLU A 125 7.76 -8.76 23.27
C GLU A 125 6.49 -9.44 22.68
N ASP A 126 5.34 -8.76 22.68
CA ASP A 126 4.10 -9.27 22.10
C ASP A 126 4.16 -9.31 20.58
N TYR A 127 4.97 -8.42 19.98
CA TYR A 127 5.13 -8.29 18.53
C TYR A 127 6.57 -8.55 18.07
N LYS A 128 6.69 -9.24 16.93
CA LYS A 128 7.95 -9.48 16.24
C LYS A 128 7.81 -9.15 14.76
N LEU A 129 8.81 -8.47 14.21
CA LEU A 129 8.93 -8.22 12.78
C LEU A 129 10.06 -9.08 12.21
N GLN A 130 9.71 -10.03 11.36
CA GLN A 130 10.68 -10.85 10.63
C GLN A 130 10.87 -10.28 9.23
N VAL A 131 12.09 -9.87 8.92
CA VAL A 131 12.51 -9.44 7.59
C VAL A 131 13.20 -10.61 6.90
N THR A 132 12.62 -11.09 5.81
CA THR A 132 13.24 -12.07 4.90
C THR A 132 13.97 -11.29 3.82
N ALA A 133 15.23 -11.65 3.55
CA ALA A 133 16.07 -10.87 2.65
C ALA A 133 15.75 -11.08 1.18
N TYR A 134 15.52 -12.31 0.73
CA TYR A 134 15.28 -12.61 -0.69
C TYR A 134 14.25 -13.73 -0.90
N PRO A 135 13.12 -13.44 -1.56
CA PRO A 135 12.64 -12.10 -1.90
C PRO A 135 12.44 -11.23 -0.64
N PHE A 136 12.64 -9.92 -0.75
CA PHE A 136 12.42 -9.00 0.37
C PHE A 136 10.96 -9.06 0.84
N GLN A 137 10.74 -9.37 2.10
CA GLN A 137 9.42 -9.46 2.73
C GLN A 137 9.55 -9.07 4.21
N VAL A 138 8.49 -8.49 4.78
CA VAL A 138 8.39 -8.25 6.23
C VAL A 138 7.13 -8.92 6.76
N GLU A 139 7.25 -9.70 7.83
CA GLU A 139 6.12 -10.34 8.52
C GLU A 139 6.00 -9.80 9.94
N LEU A 140 4.82 -9.31 10.29
CA LEU A 140 4.49 -8.88 11.64
C LEU A 140 3.70 -9.98 12.35
N GLN A 141 4.33 -10.54 13.37
CA GLN A 141 3.80 -11.61 14.21
C GLN A 141 3.34 -11.03 15.55
N SER A 142 2.25 -11.57 16.08
CA SER A 142 1.76 -11.29 17.43
C SER A 142 1.60 -12.62 18.18
N LYS A 143 2.32 -12.79 19.28
CA LYS A 143 2.30 -14.03 20.10
C LYS A 143 2.53 -15.32 19.29
N GLY A 144 3.39 -15.25 18.28
CA GLY A 144 3.75 -16.37 17.41
C GLY A 144 2.85 -16.59 16.19
N GLU A 145 1.76 -15.83 16.05
CA GLU A 145 0.89 -15.88 14.87
C GLU A 145 1.18 -14.70 13.93
N THR A 146 1.39 -14.98 12.64
CA THR A 146 1.50 -13.92 11.62
C THR A 146 0.15 -13.20 11.48
N VAL A 147 0.15 -11.89 11.67
CA VAL A 147 -1.05 -11.05 11.58
C VAL A 147 -1.11 -10.34 10.23
N LEU A 148 0.05 -9.85 9.78
CA LEU A 148 0.19 -9.07 8.57
C LEU A 148 1.54 -9.40 7.93
N SER A 149 1.54 -9.64 6.63
CA SER A 149 2.77 -9.71 5.83
C SER A 149 2.80 -8.56 4.84
N MET A 150 3.99 -8.13 4.49
CA MET A 150 4.29 -7.04 3.59
C MET A 150 5.17 -7.54 2.46
N ASN A 151 4.81 -7.21 1.23
CA ASN A 151 5.48 -7.69 0.03
C ASN A 151 5.50 -9.23 -0.10
N SER A 152 4.55 -9.94 0.52
CA SER A 152 4.45 -11.40 0.44
C SER A 152 4.05 -11.89 -0.94
N ASN A 153 3.33 -11.08 -1.73
CA ASN A 153 3.05 -11.37 -3.13
C ASN A 153 4.13 -10.80 -4.06
N GLY A 154 5.16 -10.15 -3.53
CA GLY A 154 6.26 -9.60 -4.31
C GLY A 154 5.88 -8.45 -5.22
N LEU A 155 4.91 -7.63 -4.82
CA LEU A 155 4.37 -6.51 -5.61
C LEU A 155 4.87 -5.14 -5.15
N LEU A 156 5.92 -5.09 -4.31
CA LEU A 156 6.70 -3.88 -4.07
C LEU A 156 7.17 -3.33 -5.42
N TYR A 157 6.81 -2.08 -5.67
CA TYR A 157 7.13 -1.35 -6.88
C TYR A 157 7.65 0.03 -6.52
N PHE A 158 8.74 0.45 -7.15
CA PHE A 158 9.36 1.72 -6.87
C PHE A 158 10.07 2.22 -8.13
N GLU A 159 9.46 3.17 -8.84
CA GLU A 159 10.05 3.78 -10.02
C GLU A 159 11.10 4.79 -9.58
N HIS A 160 12.38 4.40 -9.61
CA HIS A 160 13.49 5.29 -9.29
C HIS A 160 13.52 6.52 -10.22
N LEU A 161 13.92 7.66 -9.67
CA LEU A 161 14.01 8.90 -10.44
C LEU A 161 15.12 8.80 -11.50
N ARG A 162 14.79 9.21 -12.72
CA ARG A 162 15.70 9.18 -13.87
C ARG A 162 15.77 10.57 -14.52
N PRO A 163 16.90 10.92 -15.18
CA PRO A 163 16.94 12.10 -16.02
C PRO A 163 16.07 11.90 -17.28
N PRO A 164 15.52 12.98 -17.86
CA PRO A 164 14.74 12.90 -19.10
C PRO A 164 15.58 12.32 -20.27
N PRO A 165 14.99 11.45 -21.12
CA PRO A 165 15.70 10.88 -22.24
C PRO A 165 16.17 11.95 -23.23
N LYS A 166 17.46 11.92 -23.58
CA LYS A 166 18.09 12.90 -24.49
C LYS A 166 17.64 12.78 -25.95
N VAL A 167 17.08 11.63 -26.35
CA VAL A 167 16.76 11.31 -27.76
C VAL A 167 15.24 11.17 -27.93
N ARG A 168 14.65 11.98 -28.82
CA ARG A 168 13.18 12.01 -29.09
C ARG A 168 12.57 10.64 -29.46
N ILE A 169 13.32 9.77 -30.14
CA ILE A 169 12.88 8.42 -30.55
C ILE A 169 12.51 7.52 -29.35
N PHE A 170 13.12 7.74 -28.17
CA PHE A 170 12.77 7.00 -26.96
C PHE A 170 11.42 7.41 -26.36
N TRP A 171 10.94 8.62 -26.67
CA TRP A 171 9.66 9.12 -26.21
C TRP A 171 8.50 8.45 -26.98
N GLU A 172 8.66 8.30 -28.29
CA GLU A 172 7.67 7.66 -29.18
C GLU A 172 7.46 6.16 -28.88
N LYS A 173 8.52 5.43 -28.50
CA LYS A 173 8.39 4.01 -28.10
C LYS A 173 7.78 3.80 -26.71
N GLN A 174 7.67 4.85 -25.90
CA GLN A 174 7.21 4.80 -24.51
C GLN A 174 5.84 5.46 -24.30
N GLU A 175 5.21 5.93 -25.39
CA GLU A 175 3.94 6.65 -25.36
C GLU A 175 2.81 5.80 -24.74
N ASP A 176 2.79 4.49 -25.01
CA ASP A 176 1.81 3.55 -24.45
C ASP A 176 1.88 3.41 -22.91
N LEU A 177 3.05 3.67 -22.32
CA LEU A 177 3.27 3.60 -20.87
C LEU A 177 3.20 4.98 -20.19
N GLY A 178 3.07 6.07 -20.95
CA GLY A 178 2.89 7.41 -20.41
C GLY A 178 4.06 7.94 -19.55
N LEU A 179 5.26 7.35 -19.68
CA LEU A 179 6.34 7.55 -18.70
C LEU A 179 6.73 9.01 -18.49
N TRP A 180 6.63 9.83 -19.53
CA TRP A 180 7.06 11.22 -19.47
C TRP A 180 6.04 12.23 -19.98
N GLN A 181 5.07 11.78 -20.77
CA GLN A 181 4.02 12.60 -21.32
C GLN A 181 2.78 11.75 -21.47
N GLU A 182 1.64 12.27 -21.05
CA GLU A 182 0.34 11.61 -21.16
C GLU A 182 -0.71 12.62 -21.65
N LYS A 183 -1.68 12.14 -22.43
CA LYS A 183 -2.77 12.98 -22.95
C LYS A 183 -4.12 12.49 -22.43
N PHE A 184 -4.86 13.37 -21.79
CA PHE A 184 -6.23 13.14 -21.32
C PHE A 184 -7.19 14.16 -21.94
N GLY A 185 -8.06 13.70 -22.84
CA GLY A 185 -8.92 14.60 -23.61
C GLY A 185 -8.08 15.61 -24.40
N SER A 186 -8.28 16.89 -24.13
CA SER A 186 -7.46 18.00 -24.66
C SER A 186 -6.24 18.34 -23.80
N PHE A 187 -6.16 17.82 -22.58
CA PHE A 187 -5.08 18.10 -21.64
C PHE A 187 -3.86 17.24 -21.94
N LEU A 188 -2.70 17.88 -21.95
CA LEU A 188 -1.41 17.22 -22.06
C LEU A 188 -0.68 17.38 -20.74
N ASP A 189 -0.47 16.26 -20.05
CA ASP A 189 0.38 16.19 -18.87
C ASP A 189 1.82 15.89 -19.31
N ILE A 190 2.74 16.79 -18.97
CA ILE A 190 4.18 16.61 -19.18
C ILE A 190 4.79 16.35 -17.81
N LYS A 191 5.20 15.10 -17.58
CA LYS A 191 5.87 14.69 -16.35
C LYS A 191 7.31 15.17 -16.38
N ALA A 192 7.53 16.39 -15.88
CA ALA A 192 8.85 17.05 -15.87
C ALA A 192 9.98 16.19 -15.26
N HIS A 193 9.61 15.23 -14.42
CA HIS A 193 10.53 14.36 -13.70
C HIS A 193 10.32 12.86 -13.99
N GLY A 194 9.50 12.58 -15.00
CA GLY A 194 9.22 11.23 -15.47
C GLY A 194 8.47 10.37 -14.46
N PRO A 195 8.62 9.04 -14.57
CA PRO A 195 7.91 8.08 -13.74
C PRO A 195 8.48 8.07 -12.32
N SER A 196 7.60 8.11 -11.32
CA SER A 196 8.00 8.16 -9.91
C SER A 196 7.07 7.38 -8.98
N SER A 197 6.26 6.47 -9.51
CA SER A 197 5.26 5.77 -8.72
C SER A 197 5.85 4.78 -7.73
N VAL A 198 5.09 4.53 -6.68
CA VAL A 198 5.41 3.60 -5.61
C VAL A 198 4.21 2.70 -5.35
N GLY A 199 4.45 1.48 -4.89
CA GLY A 199 3.37 0.58 -4.53
C GLY A 199 3.86 -0.62 -3.74
N MET A 200 2.97 -1.23 -2.97
CA MET A 200 3.30 -2.33 -2.06
C MET A 200 2.05 -3.13 -1.70
N ASP A 201 2.19 -4.44 -1.59
CA ASP A 201 1.13 -5.33 -1.12
C ASP A 201 1.26 -5.68 0.37
N PHE A 202 0.11 -5.91 0.97
CA PHE A 202 -0.08 -6.32 2.35
C PHE A 202 -1.03 -7.52 2.38
N SER A 203 -0.66 -8.57 3.10
CA SER A 203 -1.51 -9.76 3.29
C SER A 203 -1.99 -9.81 4.74
N LEU A 204 -3.31 -9.70 4.93
CA LEU A 204 -3.99 -9.64 6.23
C LEU A 204 -4.48 -11.04 6.64
N HIS A 205 -3.77 -11.68 7.56
CA HIS A 205 -3.96 -13.10 7.90
C HIS A 205 -5.15 -13.34 8.83
N GLY A 206 -6.07 -14.19 8.38
CA GLY A 206 -7.30 -14.51 9.11
C GLY A 206 -8.36 -13.42 9.05
N PHE A 207 -8.23 -12.43 8.16
CA PHE A 207 -9.21 -11.37 7.93
C PHE A 207 -9.90 -11.58 6.57
N ASP A 208 -11.23 -11.47 6.58
CA ASP A 208 -12.12 -11.48 5.41
C ASP A 208 -12.95 -10.20 5.28
N HIS A 209 -12.94 -9.33 6.29
CA HIS A 209 -13.68 -8.06 6.29
C HIS A 209 -12.72 -6.88 6.40
N VAL A 210 -12.76 -6.01 5.38
CA VAL A 210 -12.00 -4.77 5.32
C VAL A 210 -12.90 -3.56 5.04
N TYR A 211 -12.53 -2.41 5.60
CA TYR A 211 -13.33 -1.19 5.67
C TYR A 211 -12.45 0.05 5.50
N GLY A 212 -13.07 1.20 5.26
CA GLY A 212 -12.38 2.50 5.24
C GLY A 212 -12.15 3.01 3.82
N ILE A 213 -10.98 3.61 3.59
CA ILE A 213 -10.58 4.29 2.36
C ILE A 213 -11.68 5.18 1.74
N PRO A 214 -12.40 6.03 2.51
CA PRO A 214 -13.39 6.91 1.93
C PRO A 214 -12.73 7.94 0.99
N GLN A 215 -13.45 8.58 0.08
CA GLN A 215 -14.91 8.61 -0.05
C GLN A 215 -15.38 7.90 -1.34
N HIS A 216 -16.23 6.89 -1.18
CA HIS A 216 -16.86 6.13 -2.27
C HIS A 216 -18.35 5.97 -2.03
N THR A 217 -19.12 5.85 -3.10
CA THR A 217 -20.55 5.52 -3.06
C THR A 217 -20.79 4.02 -3.06
N GLU A 218 -20.06 3.30 -2.23
CA GLU A 218 -20.10 1.84 -2.12
C GLU A 218 -20.48 1.41 -0.69
N ALA A 219 -20.75 0.12 -0.51
CA ALA A 219 -20.98 -0.49 0.79
C ALA A 219 -19.82 -0.24 1.76
N LEU A 220 -20.14 -0.20 3.06
CA LEU A 220 -19.16 -0.05 4.15
C LEU A 220 -18.10 -1.16 4.09
N LEU A 221 -18.53 -2.41 3.90
CA LEU A 221 -17.65 -3.54 3.62
C LEU A 221 -17.10 -3.39 2.20
N LEU A 222 -15.79 -3.21 2.09
CA LEU A 222 -15.13 -3.05 0.79
C LEU A 222 -15.22 -4.37 0.02
N LYS A 223 -15.52 -4.26 -1.28
CA LYS A 223 -15.61 -5.40 -2.19
C LYS A 223 -14.23 -5.76 -2.72
N ASN A 224 -14.10 -7.00 -3.19
CA ASN A 224 -12.92 -7.37 -3.97
C ASN A 224 -12.85 -6.53 -5.26
N THR A 225 -11.64 -6.36 -5.78
CA THR A 225 -11.36 -5.64 -7.03
C THR A 225 -10.95 -6.59 -8.16
N SER A 226 -10.94 -7.91 -7.93
CA SER A 226 -10.64 -8.92 -8.95
C SER A 226 -11.65 -9.00 -10.09
N ASP A 227 -12.85 -8.44 -9.89
CA ASP A 227 -13.95 -8.42 -10.86
C ASP A 227 -14.04 -7.11 -11.67
N GLY A 228 -13.15 -6.14 -11.43
CA GLY A 228 -13.22 -4.85 -12.09
C GLY A 228 -12.14 -3.86 -11.64
N ASP A 229 -12.56 -2.62 -11.41
CA ASP A 229 -11.65 -1.53 -11.07
C ASP A 229 -11.19 -1.56 -9.61
N ALA A 230 -9.99 -1.03 -9.38
CA ALA A 230 -9.47 -0.73 -8.05
C ALA A 230 -10.25 0.40 -7.38
N TYR A 231 -10.21 0.47 -6.05
CA TYR A 231 -10.66 1.69 -5.36
C TYR A 231 -9.71 2.83 -5.66
N ARG A 232 -10.26 3.99 -6.05
CA ARG A 232 -9.46 5.17 -6.39
C ARG A 232 -9.60 6.25 -5.34
N LEU A 233 -8.47 6.76 -4.87
CA LEU A 233 -8.35 7.89 -3.96
C LEU A 233 -7.73 9.05 -4.73
N TYR A 234 -8.60 9.91 -5.24
CA TYR A 234 -8.23 11.15 -5.93
C TYR A 234 -9.40 12.12 -5.82
N ASN A 235 -9.19 13.27 -5.17
CA ASN A 235 -10.25 14.21 -4.89
C ASN A 235 -10.74 14.84 -6.20
N LEU A 236 -11.98 14.54 -6.57
CA LEU A 236 -12.62 14.94 -7.80
C LEU A 236 -14.01 15.51 -7.54
N ASP A 237 -14.39 16.49 -8.36
CA ASP A 237 -15.78 16.92 -8.47
C ASP A 237 -16.50 16.08 -9.53
N ILE A 238 -17.24 15.06 -9.08
CA ILE A 238 -17.99 14.16 -9.95
C ILE A 238 -19.48 14.52 -9.90
N PHE A 239 -19.92 15.24 -10.93
CA PHE A 239 -21.34 15.54 -11.13
C PHE A 239 -22.13 14.26 -11.42
N GLY A 240 -23.25 14.06 -10.71
CA GLY A 240 -24.13 12.90 -10.94
C GLY A 240 -23.46 11.54 -10.70
N HIS A 241 -22.61 11.43 -9.67
CA HIS A 241 -21.91 10.19 -9.35
C HIS A 241 -22.88 9.00 -9.19
N LYS A 242 -22.44 7.83 -9.65
CA LYS A 242 -23.20 6.59 -9.55
C LYS A 242 -23.14 6.04 -8.12
N ILE A 243 -24.11 5.19 -7.78
CA ILE A 243 -24.05 4.35 -6.58
C ILE A 243 -23.42 3.00 -6.93
N HIS A 244 -22.81 2.35 -5.94
CA HIS A 244 -22.01 1.13 -6.09
C HIS A 244 -20.82 1.30 -7.04
N ASP A 245 -20.09 2.40 -6.86
CA ASP A 245 -18.91 2.75 -7.66
C ASP A 245 -17.68 2.88 -6.76
N LYS A 246 -16.52 2.43 -7.29
CA LYS A 246 -15.22 2.41 -6.61
C LYS A 246 -14.37 3.66 -6.95
N ILE A 247 -14.89 4.54 -7.80
CA ILE A 247 -14.26 5.83 -8.11
C ILE A 247 -14.39 6.78 -6.92
N GLY A 248 -13.28 7.38 -6.50
CA GLY A 248 -13.25 8.38 -5.44
C GLY A 248 -13.99 9.66 -5.82
N ILE A 249 -14.62 10.28 -4.84
CA ILE A 249 -15.33 11.56 -5.00
C ILE A 249 -14.53 12.72 -4.38
N TYR A 250 -15.08 13.48 -3.45
CA TYR A 250 -14.54 14.77 -3.03
C TYR A 250 -13.37 14.71 -2.04
N GLY A 251 -13.26 13.62 -1.28
CA GLY A 251 -12.27 13.45 -0.22
C GLY A 251 -11.63 12.08 -0.24
N SER A 252 -10.40 12.01 0.28
CA SER A 252 -9.61 10.79 0.36
C SER A 252 -8.99 10.67 1.76
N VAL A 253 -9.24 9.56 2.45
CA VAL A 253 -8.56 9.21 3.70
C VAL A 253 -7.93 7.82 3.53
N PRO A 254 -6.61 7.70 3.33
CA PRO A 254 -5.95 6.43 2.99
C PRO A 254 -5.74 5.52 4.22
N LEU A 255 -6.81 5.27 4.99
CA LEU A 255 -6.86 4.37 6.13
C LEU A 255 -7.77 3.18 5.81
N LEU A 256 -7.19 1.98 5.82
CA LEU A 256 -7.93 0.72 5.70
C LEU A 256 -7.93 -0.01 7.04
N LEU A 257 -9.10 -0.51 7.45
CA LEU A 257 -9.30 -1.29 8.65
C LEU A 257 -9.62 -2.73 8.27
N ALA A 258 -8.99 -3.70 8.94
CA ALA A 258 -9.35 -5.11 8.84
C ALA A 258 -9.87 -5.60 10.18
N HIS A 259 -11.04 -6.22 10.18
CA HIS A 259 -11.73 -6.61 11.41
C HIS A 259 -12.12 -8.09 11.40
N LYS A 260 -11.95 -8.74 12.56
CA LYS A 260 -12.46 -10.07 12.88
C LYS A 260 -12.85 -10.11 14.37
N PRO A 261 -13.65 -11.09 14.84
CA PRO A 261 -14.25 -11.04 16.18
C PRO A 261 -13.30 -10.79 17.36
N ASN A 262 -12.03 -11.19 17.26
CA ASN A 262 -11.04 -11.05 18.32
C ASN A 262 -9.92 -10.03 18.03
N ARG A 263 -9.92 -9.37 16.86
CA ARG A 263 -8.85 -8.45 16.48
C ARG A 263 -9.29 -7.47 15.40
N THR A 264 -8.84 -6.22 15.53
CA THR A 264 -8.86 -5.20 14.48
C THR A 264 -7.43 -4.74 14.24
N THR A 265 -7.05 -4.60 12.98
CA THR A 265 -5.78 -4.00 12.55
C THR A 265 -6.06 -2.91 11.51
N GLY A 266 -5.14 -1.97 11.34
CA GLY A 266 -5.27 -0.87 10.39
C GLY A 266 -3.99 -0.66 9.59
N ILE A 267 -4.16 -0.25 8.33
CA ILE A 267 -3.09 0.21 7.44
C ILE A 267 -3.40 1.66 7.09
N PHE A 268 -2.55 2.58 7.54
CA PHE A 268 -2.61 3.99 7.15
C PHE A 268 -1.47 4.28 6.18
N TRP A 269 -1.80 4.45 4.91
CA TRP A 269 -0.88 4.72 3.82
C TRP A 269 -0.72 6.24 3.66
N LEU A 270 0.34 6.82 4.24
CA LEU A 270 0.56 8.26 4.26
C LEU A 270 1.14 8.74 2.92
N ASN A 271 0.29 8.83 1.91
CA ASN A 271 0.60 9.37 0.59
C ASN A 271 -0.54 10.29 0.12
N SER A 272 -0.18 11.42 -0.49
CA SER A 272 -1.14 12.45 -0.92
C SER A 272 -1.33 12.54 -2.44
N SER A 273 -0.62 11.71 -3.20
CA SER A 273 -0.80 11.62 -4.65
C SER A 273 -2.00 10.73 -5.00
N GLU A 274 -2.41 10.75 -6.26
CA GLU A 274 -3.41 9.80 -6.77
C GLU A 274 -3.03 8.37 -6.36
N THR A 275 -3.96 7.67 -5.72
CA THR A 275 -3.72 6.34 -5.15
C THR A 275 -4.80 5.35 -5.55
N LEU A 276 -4.39 4.15 -5.95
CA LEU A 276 -5.26 3.01 -6.24
C LEU A 276 -5.08 1.93 -5.17
N VAL A 277 -6.18 1.27 -4.81
CA VAL A 277 -6.20 0.19 -3.82
C VAL A 277 -6.90 -1.02 -4.40
N ASP A 278 -6.13 -2.09 -4.65
CA ASP A 278 -6.65 -3.40 -5.03
C ASP A 278 -6.88 -4.26 -3.78
N ILE A 279 -8.00 -4.99 -3.75
CA ILE A 279 -8.40 -5.85 -2.63
C ILE A 279 -8.79 -7.23 -3.17
N ASN A 280 -8.20 -8.28 -2.61
CA ASN A 280 -8.53 -9.65 -2.97
C ASN A 280 -8.57 -10.57 -1.75
N THR A 281 -9.76 -11.05 -1.41
CA THR A 281 -9.97 -12.00 -0.32
C THR A 281 -10.00 -13.42 -0.84
N LYS A 282 -9.12 -14.28 -0.29
CA LYS A 282 -9.00 -15.69 -0.66
C LYS A 282 -9.04 -16.60 0.57
N ALA A 283 -9.50 -17.84 0.38
CA ALA A 283 -9.43 -18.88 1.40
C ALA A 283 -8.12 -19.66 1.26
N VAL A 284 -7.31 -19.69 2.33
CA VAL A 284 -6.00 -20.38 2.34
C VAL A 284 -6.07 -21.58 3.26
N HIS A 285 -5.60 -22.73 2.77
CA HIS A 285 -5.41 -23.92 3.60
C HIS A 285 -3.99 -23.91 4.16
N MET A 286 -3.85 -23.76 5.48
CA MET A 286 -2.55 -23.88 6.14
C MET A 286 -2.16 -25.37 6.22
N LEU A 287 -0.98 -25.71 5.73
CA LEU A 287 -0.35 -27.01 5.98
C LEU A 287 0.25 -26.98 7.40
N SER A 288 -0.51 -27.40 8.42
CA SER A 288 0.05 -27.58 9.76
C SER A 288 0.98 -28.81 9.75
N GLY A 289 2.25 -28.61 10.09
CA GLY A 289 3.31 -29.63 10.12
C GLY A 289 3.20 -30.64 11.28
N SER A 290 2.06 -31.29 11.44
CA SER A 290 1.92 -32.46 12.33
C SER A 290 1.05 -33.52 11.67
N ALA A 291 1.63 -34.70 11.42
CA ALA A 291 1.01 -35.84 10.75
C ALA A 291 -0.09 -36.56 11.57
N ALA A 292 -0.69 -35.90 12.57
CA ALA A 292 -1.60 -36.52 13.53
C ALA A 292 -3.03 -35.97 13.57
N GLU A 293 -3.36 -34.89 12.83
CA GLU A 293 -4.75 -34.36 12.81
C GLU A 293 -5.24 -34.09 11.38
N THR A 294 -5.48 -35.16 10.63
CA THR A 294 -6.15 -35.13 9.31
C THR A 294 -7.68 -34.94 9.45
N ALA A 295 -8.13 -34.13 10.42
CA ALA A 295 -9.54 -33.86 10.67
C ALA A 295 -9.75 -32.35 10.86
N LYS A 296 -10.24 -31.70 9.79
CA LYS A 296 -10.57 -30.27 9.64
C LYS A 296 -9.37 -29.35 9.33
N GLN A 297 -8.85 -29.43 8.10
CA GLN A 297 -8.14 -28.29 7.50
C GLN A 297 -9.13 -27.11 7.37
N ARG A 298 -9.20 -26.27 8.40
CA ARG A 298 -10.03 -25.06 8.37
C ARG A 298 -9.35 -24.07 7.45
N ALA A 299 -9.96 -23.80 6.30
CA ALA A 299 -9.52 -22.71 5.44
C ALA A 299 -9.59 -21.41 6.25
N MET A 300 -8.46 -20.70 6.33
CA MET A 300 -8.40 -19.38 6.94
C MET A 300 -8.48 -18.31 5.86
N PRO A 301 -9.28 -17.25 6.06
CA PRO A 301 -9.32 -16.17 5.09
C PRO A 301 -7.99 -15.40 5.10
N LEU A 302 -7.59 -14.94 3.93
CA LEU A 302 -6.46 -14.06 3.71
C LEU A 302 -6.93 -12.94 2.79
N THR A 303 -6.84 -11.69 3.25
CA THR A 303 -7.14 -10.53 2.40
C THR A 303 -5.84 -9.88 1.96
N ASP A 304 -5.56 -9.92 0.67
CA ASP A 304 -4.47 -9.17 0.06
C ASP A 304 -4.95 -7.77 -0.31
N VAL A 305 -4.19 -6.76 0.07
CA VAL A 305 -4.42 -5.35 -0.25
C VAL A 305 -3.18 -4.78 -0.91
N ARG A 306 -3.32 -4.16 -2.07
CA ARG A 306 -2.20 -3.52 -2.78
C ARG A 306 -2.46 -2.03 -2.94
N TRP A 307 -1.52 -1.22 -2.48
CA TRP A 307 -1.54 0.24 -2.63
C TRP A 307 -0.61 0.66 -3.76
N MET A 308 -1.04 1.60 -4.59
CA MET A 308 -0.29 2.11 -5.73
C MET A 308 -0.48 3.61 -5.82
N SER A 309 0.56 4.40 -5.61
CA SER A 309 0.53 5.86 -5.62
C SER A 309 1.42 6.43 -6.73
N GLU A 310 0.99 7.53 -7.34
CA GLU A 310 1.69 8.15 -8.47
C GLU A 310 3.09 8.69 -8.13
N SER A 311 3.28 9.18 -6.89
CA SER A 311 4.54 9.77 -6.48
C SER A 311 4.75 9.71 -4.96
N GLY A 312 5.78 10.40 -4.46
CA GLY A 312 6.17 10.41 -3.06
C GLY A 312 7.01 9.20 -2.66
N ILE A 313 7.04 8.93 -1.36
CA ILE A 313 7.67 7.75 -0.77
C ILE A 313 6.62 6.72 -0.36
N ILE A 314 7.07 5.53 0.00
CA ILE A 314 6.26 4.60 0.79
C ILE A 314 6.41 5.02 2.26
N ASP A 315 5.34 5.45 2.89
CA ASP A 315 5.28 5.76 4.33
C ASP A 315 3.98 5.16 4.87
N VAL A 316 4.08 4.08 5.63
CA VAL A 316 2.93 3.32 6.10
C VAL A 316 2.98 3.13 7.61
N PHE A 317 1.84 3.36 8.25
CA PHE A 317 1.60 3.02 9.65
C PHE A 317 0.71 1.77 9.74
N LEU A 318 1.12 0.84 10.58
CA LEU A 318 0.36 -0.35 10.95
C LEU A 318 -0.18 -0.13 12.35
N LEU A 319 -1.50 -0.10 12.47
CA LEU A 319 -2.22 0.10 13.72
C LEU A 319 -2.65 -1.27 14.24
N MET A 320 -2.06 -1.78 15.32
CA MET A 320 -2.21 -3.19 15.69
C MET A 320 -3.34 -3.47 16.70
N GLY A 321 -4.18 -2.48 17.00
CA GLY A 321 -5.35 -2.62 17.86
C GLY A 321 -5.00 -3.06 19.30
N PRO A 322 -5.69 -4.06 19.88
CA PRO A 322 -6.42 -5.12 19.19
C PRO A 322 -7.92 -4.87 18.99
N THR A 323 -8.54 -3.90 19.67
CA THR A 323 -9.97 -3.58 19.47
C THR A 323 -10.15 -2.47 18.43
N ALA A 324 -11.35 -2.34 17.87
CA ALA A 324 -11.66 -1.22 16.97
C ALA A 324 -11.47 0.14 17.66
N PHE A 325 -11.77 0.22 18.96
CA PHE A 325 -11.56 1.43 19.75
C PHE A 325 -10.08 1.79 19.90
N ASP A 326 -9.20 0.79 20.07
CA ASP A 326 -7.76 1.01 20.14
C ASP A 326 -7.23 1.54 18.80
N ILE A 327 -7.73 1.03 17.68
CA ILE A 327 -7.37 1.53 16.34
C ILE A 327 -7.75 3.00 16.18
N PHE A 328 -8.96 3.40 16.63
CA PHE A 328 -9.38 4.80 16.55
C PHE A 328 -8.50 5.71 17.42
N LYS A 329 -8.12 5.26 18.63
CA LYS A 329 -7.15 5.98 19.47
C LYS A 329 -5.78 6.09 18.81
N GLN A 330 -5.28 5.00 18.23
CA GLN A 330 -3.99 4.95 17.53
C GLN A 330 -3.99 5.92 16.34
N PHE A 331 -5.05 5.93 15.53
CA PHE A 331 -5.16 6.85 14.39
C PHE A 331 -5.31 8.32 14.82
N ALA A 332 -6.12 8.58 15.85
CA ALA A 332 -6.29 9.92 16.42
C ALA A 332 -4.97 10.45 17.02
N GLN A 333 -4.18 9.60 17.70
CA GLN A 333 -2.86 9.97 18.22
C GLN A 333 -1.92 10.46 17.11
N LEU A 334 -2.07 9.97 15.88
CA LEU A 334 -1.25 10.37 14.74
C LEU A 334 -1.77 11.66 14.07
N THR A 335 -3.10 11.80 13.92
CA THR A 335 -3.72 12.76 12.98
C THR A 335 -4.65 13.78 13.61
N ASP A 336 -5.17 13.53 14.82
CA ASP A 336 -6.12 14.41 15.48
C ASP A 336 -5.48 15.31 16.54
N MET A 337 -5.60 16.62 16.36
CA MET A 337 -5.27 17.63 17.36
C MET A 337 -6.33 17.56 18.47
N GLY A 338 -6.25 16.54 19.33
CA GLY A 338 -7.21 16.30 20.42
C GLY A 338 -7.65 17.61 21.05
N LYS A 339 -8.92 17.97 20.84
CA LYS A 339 -9.53 19.17 21.42
C LYS A 339 -9.87 18.96 22.89
#